data_AF-A0A7Y7HWQ2-F1
#
_entry.id   AF-A0A7Y7HWQ2-F1
#
_cell.length_a   1.000
_cell.length_b   1.000
_cell.length_c   1.000
_cell.angle_alpha   90.00
_cell.angle_beta   90.00
_cell.angle_gamma   90.00
#
_symmetry.space_group_name_H-M   'P 1'
#
loop_
_entity.id
_entity.type
_entity.pdbx_description
1 polymer ?
#
loop_
_entity_poly.entity_id
_entity_poly.type
_entity_poly.pdbx_seq_one_letter_code
_entity_poly.pdbx_strand_id
1 'polypeptide(L)'
;MTPALNVQAALSGKRVLITGSTGFLAKVVLEKLIRGVPDIGRIVLLIRAGANGADARQRFERDIATSSIFDRLRAERPAFLSEFFAEKIECVTGEVTEPGFGMPITAFNALARRVDLIINAAASVNFREALDEALAINAISVQNITELARAGHAPLIQVSTCYVNGYNRGAMHEENVAPARAAIPRHADGHYDLYGLLKHLQHRIATLRAEVREPEELARRLTALGISEANYHGWNDTYTFTKWMGEQLAMAAMRGRSLTIVRPSIIESTLQEPAPGWIEGVKVADAIILAYARGKTNFFPAKPKEVVDIIPADLVANSIVLASVEALQAPAATRIYQVCTGSSNPVTLRQVIDLIQGESQRNWRQYDRLFYSQPKHDFRVVSRPLFLLMLRAMRVGAGGWSALRKLLGAGESPKLEALRTTQLLALTFSFYTAPRYVFHNDRLQALAQRFSGEDRARYTVDAGDIDWREYLCRIHMAGLNRYALRPRVAKPVEEEVSAAPITI
;
A
#
# COMPACT_ATOMS: atom_id res chain seq x y z
N MET A 1 17.84 22.85 -27.73
CA MET A 1 16.69 22.40 -26.93
C MET A 1 16.88 20.92 -26.65
N THR A 2 16.83 20.48 -25.39
CA THR A 2 16.85 19.04 -25.07
C THR A 2 15.56 18.41 -25.61
N PRO A 3 15.62 17.30 -26.37
CA PRO A 3 14.41 16.66 -26.87
C PRO A 3 13.52 16.22 -25.71
N ALA A 4 12.20 16.29 -25.91
CA ALA A 4 11.24 15.83 -24.91
C ALA A 4 11.42 14.33 -24.68
N LEU A 5 11.23 13.89 -23.43
CA LEU A 5 11.23 12.47 -23.08
C LEU A 5 10.01 11.80 -23.70
N ASN A 6 10.16 10.53 -24.11
CA ASN A 6 9.09 9.73 -24.67
C ASN A 6 9.05 8.33 -24.07
N VAL A 7 7.88 7.91 -23.59
CA VAL A 7 7.73 6.64 -22.86
C VAL A 7 7.94 5.43 -23.78
N GLN A 8 7.29 5.42 -24.93
CA GLN A 8 7.40 4.32 -25.91
C GLN A 8 8.85 4.14 -26.35
N ALA A 9 9.52 5.22 -26.75
CA ALA A 9 10.90 5.19 -27.25
C ALA A 9 11.90 4.73 -26.19
N ALA A 10 11.69 5.12 -24.94
CA ALA A 10 12.60 4.76 -23.84
C ALA A 10 12.46 3.29 -23.40
N LEU A 11 11.23 2.76 -23.40
CA LEU A 11 10.91 1.42 -22.88
C LEU A 11 10.79 0.34 -23.97
N SER A 12 10.73 0.72 -25.25
CA SER A 12 10.72 -0.23 -26.36
C SER A 12 11.96 -1.13 -26.33
N GLY A 13 11.73 -2.43 -26.51
CA GLY A 13 12.78 -3.46 -26.44
C GLY A 13 13.39 -3.71 -25.06
N LYS A 14 13.03 -2.96 -24.02
CA LYS A 14 13.59 -3.12 -22.67
C LYS A 14 13.06 -4.35 -21.94
N ARG A 15 13.88 -4.88 -21.04
CA ARG A 15 13.58 -5.98 -20.13
C ARG A 15 13.42 -5.42 -18.72
N VAL A 16 12.17 -5.26 -18.28
CA VAL A 16 11.83 -4.64 -16.99
C VAL A 16 11.51 -5.72 -15.96
N LEU A 17 12.26 -5.77 -14.87
CA LEU A 17 11.96 -6.66 -13.74
C LEU A 17 11.03 -5.97 -12.76
N ILE A 18 9.96 -6.64 -12.35
CA ILE A 18 8.99 -6.17 -11.34
C ILE A 18 8.93 -7.17 -10.20
N THR A 19 9.22 -6.71 -8.98
CA THR A 19 8.98 -7.48 -7.75
C THR A 19 7.63 -7.08 -7.13
N GLY A 20 7.07 -7.95 -6.27
CA GLY A 20 5.78 -7.67 -5.64
C GLY A 20 4.60 -7.62 -6.62
N SER A 21 4.73 -8.29 -7.78
CA SER A 21 3.79 -8.25 -8.90
C SER A 21 2.40 -8.81 -8.59
N THR A 22 2.24 -9.58 -7.52
CA THR A 22 0.93 -10.02 -7.03
C THR A 22 0.17 -8.93 -6.27
N GLY A 23 0.85 -7.84 -5.90
CA GLY A 23 0.27 -6.72 -5.15
C GLY A 23 -0.51 -5.74 -6.02
N PHE A 24 -1.43 -5.03 -5.37
CA PHE A 24 -2.33 -4.04 -5.96
C PHE A 24 -1.64 -3.05 -6.92
N LEU A 25 -0.68 -2.26 -6.43
CA LEU A 25 -0.01 -1.23 -7.24
C LEU A 25 0.77 -1.84 -8.42
N ALA A 26 1.47 -2.94 -8.18
CA ALA A 26 2.28 -3.59 -9.21
C ALA A 26 1.43 -4.12 -10.37
N LYS A 27 0.20 -4.58 -10.10
CA LYS A 27 -0.78 -4.94 -11.14
C LYS A 27 -1.21 -3.73 -11.99
N VAL A 28 -1.40 -2.56 -11.38
CA VAL A 28 -1.72 -1.32 -12.13
C VAL A 28 -0.54 -0.91 -13.00
N VAL A 29 0.69 -0.95 -12.47
CA VAL A 29 1.92 -0.69 -13.26
C VAL A 29 2.05 -1.70 -14.41
N LEU A 30 1.81 -2.98 -14.14
CA LEU A 30 1.87 -4.04 -15.15
C LEU A 30 0.86 -3.79 -16.27
N GLU A 31 -0.41 -3.54 -15.95
CA GLU A 31 -1.41 -3.21 -16.97
C GLU A 31 -1.02 -1.96 -17.77
N LYS A 32 -0.55 -0.92 -17.10
CA LYS A 32 -0.13 0.33 -17.74
C LYS A 32 1.03 0.10 -18.72
N LEU A 33 1.99 -0.77 -18.38
CA LEU A 33 3.09 -1.13 -19.28
C LEU A 33 2.60 -1.95 -20.47
N ILE A 34 1.73 -2.93 -20.26
CA ILE A 34 1.16 -3.78 -21.33
C ILE A 34 0.40 -2.93 -22.35
N ARG A 35 -0.47 -2.03 -21.87
CA ARG A 35 -1.29 -1.16 -22.72
C ARG A 35 -0.50 0.01 -23.30
N GLY A 36 0.43 0.55 -22.50
CA GLY A 36 1.20 1.75 -22.80
C GLY A 36 2.36 1.51 -23.76
N VAL A 37 3.04 0.37 -23.61
CA VAL A 37 4.30 0.05 -24.29
C VAL A 37 4.24 -1.35 -24.92
N PRO A 38 3.46 -1.55 -26.01
CA PRO A 38 3.28 -2.86 -26.62
C PRO A 38 4.59 -3.49 -27.14
N ASP A 39 5.57 -2.67 -27.53
CA ASP A 39 6.87 -3.10 -28.05
C ASP A 39 7.92 -3.32 -26.95
N ILE A 40 7.54 -3.31 -25.67
CA ILE A 40 8.43 -3.67 -24.59
C ILE A 40 9.03 -5.06 -24.85
N GLY A 41 10.32 -5.24 -24.54
CA GLY A 41 11.05 -6.46 -24.86
C GLY A 41 10.52 -7.65 -24.07
N ARG A 42 10.62 -7.56 -22.74
CA ARG A 42 10.06 -8.52 -21.77
C ARG A 42 9.70 -7.82 -20.47
N ILE A 43 8.68 -8.31 -19.78
CA ILE A 43 8.43 -7.97 -18.38
C ILE A 43 8.72 -9.23 -17.55
N VAL A 44 9.75 -9.13 -16.71
CA VAL A 44 10.20 -10.21 -15.84
C VAL A 44 9.51 -10.06 -14.48
N LEU A 45 8.69 -11.03 -14.09
CA LEU A 45 7.97 -11.03 -12.82
C LEU A 45 8.67 -11.98 -11.85
N LEU A 46 9.29 -11.42 -10.82
CA LEU A 46 9.83 -12.21 -9.71
C LEU A 46 8.68 -12.52 -8.73
N ILE A 47 8.31 -13.79 -8.63
CA ILE A 47 7.15 -14.25 -7.86
C ILE A 47 7.60 -15.34 -6.88
N ARG A 48 7.22 -15.17 -5.61
CA ARG A 48 7.47 -16.18 -4.58
C ARG A 48 6.71 -17.48 -4.89
N ALA A 49 7.35 -18.61 -4.67
CA ALA A 49 6.69 -19.91 -4.69
C ALA A 49 5.44 -19.92 -3.78
N GLY A 50 4.38 -20.59 -4.21
CA GLY A 50 3.20 -20.82 -3.41
C GLY A 50 3.50 -21.75 -2.23
N ALA A 51 2.75 -21.61 -1.13
CA ALA A 51 2.86 -22.52 0.02
C ALA A 51 2.56 -23.99 -0.35
N ASN A 52 1.82 -24.22 -1.43
CA ASN A 52 1.53 -25.52 -2.01
C ASN A 52 2.59 -25.99 -3.03
N GLY A 53 3.75 -25.34 -3.10
CA GLY A 53 4.80 -25.63 -4.08
C GLY A 53 4.57 -25.06 -5.48
N ALA A 54 3.54 -24.23 -5.68
CA ALA A 54 3.26 -23.64 -7.00
C ALA A 54 4.39 -22.72 -7.45
N ASP A 55 4.84 -22.86 -8.70
CA ASP A 55 5.92 -22.03 -9.27
C ASP A 55 5.42 -20.63 -9.68
N ALA A 56 6.35 -19.76 -10.10
CA ALA A 56 6.03 -18.41 -10.52
C ALA A 56 5.03 -18.35 -11.69
N ARG A 57 5.05 -19.30 -12.63
CA ARG A 57 4.14 -19.27 -13.79
C ARG A 57 2.72 -19.62 -13.37
N GLN A 58 2.56 -20.65 -12.56
CA GLN A 58 1.26 -21.02 -11.97
C GLN A 58 0.71 -19.90 -11.09
N ARG A 59 1.57 -19.26 -10.29
CA ARG A 59 1.20 -18.09 -9.47
C ARG A 59 0.78 -16.90 -10.35
N PHE A 60 1.49 -16.62 -11.44
CA PHE A 60 1.11 -15.59 -12.40
C PHE A 60 -0.27 -15.86 -12.99
N GLU A 61 -0.50 -17.07 -13.49
CA GLU A 61 -1.78 -17.45 -14.11
C GLU A 61 -2.93 -17.30 -13.11
N ARG A 62 -2.75 -17.76 -11.87
CA ARG A 62 -3.79 -17.74 -10.84
C ARG A 62 -4.02 -16.36 -10.23
N ASP A 63 -2.96 -15.63 -9.88
CA ASP A 63 -3.05 -14.42 -9.02
C ASP A 63 -2.99 -13.11 -9.81
N ILE A 64 -2.49 -13.15 -11.06
CA ILE A 64 -2.23 -11.96 -11.88
C ILE A 64 -3.06 -12.00 -13.16
N ALA A 65 -2.90 -13.03 -14.02
CA ALA A 65 -3.54 -13.07 -15.34
C ALA A 65 -5.09 -13.07 -15.30
N THR A 66 -5.66 -13.65 -14.24
CA THR A 66 -7.12 -13.66 -13.97
C THR A 66 -7.64 -12.39 -13.32
N SER A 67 -6.76 -11.47 -12.90
CA SER A 67 -7.18 -10.24 -12.22
C SER A 67 -8.07 -9.38 -13.13
N SER A 68 -9.06 -8.73 -12.52
CA SER A 68 -10.01 -7.86 -13.22
C SER A 68 -9.38 -6.56 -13.73
N ILE A 69 -8.15 -6.24 -13.31
CA ILE A 69 -7.39 -5.11 -13.86
C ILE A 69 -7.26 -5.23 -15.39
N PHE A 70 -7.17 -6.46 -15.90
CA PHE A 70 -7.02 -6.74 -17.33
C PHE A 70 -8.36 -6.87 -18.06
N ASP A 71 -9.51 -6.68 -17.40
CA ASP A 71 -10.84 -6.88 -18.02
C ASP A 71 -11.03 -6.01 -19.27
N ARG A 72 -10.57 -4.76 -19.23
CA ARG A 72 -10.63 -3.86 -20.38
C ARG A 72 -9.84 -4.40 -21.57
N LEU A 73 -8.57 -4.77 -21.36
CA LEU A 73 -7.74 -5.37 -22.41
C LEU A 73 -8.30 -6.71 -22.90
N ARG A 74 -8.88 -7.51 -22.00
CA ARG A 74 -9.51 -8.78 -22.35
C ARG A 74 -10.75 -8.58 -23.22
N ALA A 75 -11.50 -7.50 -23.02
CA ALA A 75 -12.66 -7.15 -23.83
C ALA A 75 -12.26 -6.49 -25.17
N GLU A 76 -11.33 -5.54 -25.16
CA GLU A 76 -10.96 -4.75 -26.33
C GLU A 76 -9.95 -5.47 -27.26
N ARG A 77 -9.00 -6.21 -26.69
CA ARG A 77 -7.86 -6.82 -27.41
C ARG A 77 -7.45 -8.20 -26.86
N PRO A 78 -8.34 -9.21 -26.87
CA PRO A 78 -8.10 -10.52 -26.24
C PRO A 78 -6.90 -11.30 -26.83
N ALA A 79 -6.72 -11.25 -28.16
CA ALA A 79 -5.61 -11.93 -28.83
C ALA A 79 -4.27 -11.32 -28.43
N PHE A 80 -4.16 -9.98 -28.45
CA PHE A 80 -2.97 -9.25 -28.01
C PHE A 80 -2.62 -9.56 -26.56
N LEU A 81 -3.60 -9.56 -25.65
CA LEU A 81 -3.33 -9.84 -24.23
C LEU A 81 -2.81 -11.27 -24.04
N SER A 82 -3.43 -12.24 -24.72
CA SER A 82 -3.02 -13.66 -24.67
C SER A 82 -1.61 -13.86 -25.21
N GLU A 83 -1.30 -13.27 -26.37
CA GLU A 83 0.02 -13.28 -26.98
C GLU A 83 1.05 -12.59 -26.07
N PHE A 84 0.73 -11.42 -25.51
CA PHE A 84 1.61 -10.71 -24.58
C PHE A 84 1.92 -11.54 -23.34
N PHE A 85 0.93 -12.21 -22.74
CA PHE A 85 1.14 -13.09 -21.60
C PHE A 85 1.98 -14.33 -21.92
N ALA A 86 1.94 -14.82 -23.16
CA ALA A 86 2.76 -15.94 -23.60
C ALA A 86 4.20 -15.50 -23.95
N GLU A 87 4.34 -14.38 -24.66
CA GLU A 87 5.59 -14.00 -25.33
C GLU A 87 6.35 -12.87 -24.66
N LYS A 88 5.73 -12.09 -23.78
CA LYS A 88 6.35 -10.92 -23.16
C LYS A 88 6.48 -11.03 -21.66
N ILE A 89 5.64 -11.84 -21.01
CA ILE A 89 5.76 -12.12 -19.57
C ILE A 89 6.72 -13.28 -19.32
N GLU A 90 7.79 -13.01 -18.59
CA GLU A 90 8.74 -13.99 -18.09
C GLU A 90 8.53 -14.16 -16.58
N CYS A 91 8.20 -15.37 -16.11
CA CYS A 91 7.98 -15.64 -14.69
C CYS A 91 9.23 -16.26 -14.07
N VAL A 92 9.74 -15.68 -12.98
CA VAL A 92 10.90 -16.17 -12.24
C VAL A 92 10.50 -16.49 -10.81
N THR A 93 10.72 -17.72 -10.38
CA THR A 93 10.48 -18.14 -8.99
C THR A 93 11.63 -17.67 -8.11
N GLY A 94 11.32 -16.90 -7.06
CA GLY A 94 12.29 -16.46 -6.06
C GLY A 94 11.67 -15.66 -4.92
N GLU A 95 12.41 -15.54 -3.81
CA GLU A 95 11.98 -14.83 -2.60
C GLU A 95 12.91 -13.65 -2.33
N VAL A 96 12.39 -12.42 -2.36
CA VAL A 96 13.18 -11.20 -2.21
C VAL A 96 13.87 -11.10 -0.86
N THR A 97 13.36 -11.76 0.18
CA THR A 97 13.98 -11.78 1.51
C THR A 97 15.18 -12.72 1.60
N GLU A 98 15.36 -13.64 0.65
CA GLU A 98 16.48 -14.58 0.65
C GLU A 98 17.69 -14.05 -0.15
N PRO A 99 18.93 -14.35 0.28
CA PRO A 99 20.13 -14.04 -0.49
C PRO A 99 20.04 -14.60 -1.92
N GLY A 100 20.38 -13.78 -2.92
CA GLY A 100 20.27 -14.18 -4.32
C GLY A 100 18.85 -14.58 -4.76
N PHE A 101 17.82 -14.12 -4.05
CA PHE A 101 16.42 -14.50 -4.19
C PHE A 101 16.11 -15.99 -3.94
N GLY A 102 16.98 -16.69 -3.20
CA GLY A 102 16.88 -18.15 -3.03
C GLY A 102 17.35 -18.93 -4.26
N MET A 103 17.94 -18.25 -5.24
CA MET A 103 18.41 -18.86 -6.49
C MET A 103 19.90 -19.21 -6.41
N PRO A 104 20.37 -20.21 -7.18
CA PRO A 104 21.80 -20.41 -7.41
C PRO A 104 22.44 -19.13 -7.97
N ILE A 105 23.66 -18.82 -7.54
CA ILE A 105 24.40 -17.62 -7.96
C ILE A 105 24.54 -17.49 -9.48
N THR A 106 24.63 -18.61 -10.20
CA THR A 106 24.66 -18.65 -11.66
C THR A 106 23.37 -18.13 -12.28
N ALA A 107 22.22 -18.52 -11.74
CA ALA A 107 20.90 -18.07 -12.18
C ALA A 107 20.66 -16.60 -11.79
N PHE A 108 21.07 -16.20 -10.58
CA PHE A 108 21.00 -14.79 -10.15
C PHE A 108 21.81 -13.87 -11.06
N ASN A 109 23.05 -14.24 -11.38
CA ASN A 109 23.90 -13.47 -12.29
C ASN A 109 23.37 -13.46 -13.73
N ALA A 110 22.76 -14.56 -14.18
CA ALA A 110 22.11 -14.61 -15.49
C ALA A 110 20.89 -13.70 -15.57
N LEU A 111 20.10 -13.62 -14.49
CA LEU A 111 19.00 -12.67 -14.36
C LEU A 111 19.52 -11.23 -14.36
N ALA A 112 20.54 -10.93 -13.57
CA ALA A 112 21.10 -9.58 -13.45
C ALA A 112 21.58 -9.03 -14.81
N ARG A 113 22.30 -9.85 -15.59
CA ARG A 113 22.87 -9.43 -16.90
C ARG A 113 21.85 -9.07 -17.97
N ARG A 114 20.59 -9.50 -17.84
CA ARG A 114 19.56 -9.34 -18.89
C ARG A 114 18.43 -8.39 -18.50
N VAL A 115 18.50 -7.75 -17.34
CA VAL A 115 17.48 -6.79 -16.89
C VAL A 115 18.00 -5.39 -17.13
N ASP A 116 17.22 -4.58 -17.84
CA ASP A 116 17.57 -3.19 -18.17
C ASP A 116 17.10 -2.21 -17.08
N LEU A 117 16.07 -2.58 -16.32
CA LEU A 117 15.43 -1.74 -15.30
C LEU A 117 14.77 -2.63 -14.25
N ILE A 118 14.91 -2.25 -12.97
CA ILE A 118 14.24 -2.93 -11.87
C ILE A 118 13.21 -1.99 -11.23
N ILE A 119 11.97 -2.45 -11.10
CA ILE A 119 10.90 -1.80 -10.32
C ILE A 119 10.64 -2.66 -9.09
N ASN A 120 11.11 -2.20 -7.93
CA ASN A 120 10.79 -2.82 -6.66
C ASN A 120 9.50 -2.26 -6.06
N ALA A 121 8.41 -3.02 -6.20
CA ALA A 121 7.15 -2.75 -5.53
C ALA A 121 6.84 -3.77 -4.41
N ALA A 122 7.80 -4.66 -4.08
CA ALA A 122 7.65 -5.58 -2.97
C ALA A 122 7.61 -4.81 -1.64
N ALA A 123 6.54 -5.02 -0.89
CA ALA A 123 6.32 -4.43 0.41
C ALA A 123 5.27 -5.24 1.14
N SER A 124 5.40 -5.33 2.46
CA SER A 124 4.21 -5.54 3.29
C SER A 124 3.63 -4.19 3.67
N VAL A 125 2.32 -4.01 3.45
CA VAL A 125 1.57 -2.82 3.85
C VAL A 125 0.80 -3.03 5.16
N ASN A 126 1.15 -4.07 5.91
CA ASN A 126 0.51 -4.37 7.19
C ASN A 126 1.14 -3.54 8.33
N PHE A 127 0.41 -2.53 8.82
CA PHE A 127 0.86 -1.64 9.91
C PHE A 127 1.06 -2.32 11.26
N ARG A 128 0.67 -3.58 11.40
CA ARG A 128 0.84 -4.41 12.62
C ARG A 128 1.58 -5.71 12.33
N GLU A 129 2.37 -5.71 11.28
CA GLU A 129 3.30 -6.80 11.04
C GLU A 129 4.34 -6.90 12.15
N ALA A 130 4.75 -8.13 12.46
CA ALA A 130 5.82 -8.37 13.43
C ALA A 130 7.10 -7.68 12.94
N LEU A 131 7.89 -7.11 13.86
CA LEU A 131 9.06 -6.30 13.48
C LEU A 131 10.05 -7.06 12.59
N ASP A 132 10.26 -8.35 12.85
CA ASP A 132 11.14 -9.21 12.08
C ASP A 132 10.67 -9.39 10.64
N GLU A 133 9.38 -9.67 10.43
CA GLU A 133 8.76 -9.75 9.10
C GLU A 133 8.86 -8.40 8.37
N ALA A 134 8.45 -7.31 9.03
CA ALA A 134 8.49 -5.96 8.46
C ALA A 134 9.92 -5.54 8.07
N LEU A 135 10.90 -5.84 8.92
CA LEU A 135 12.31 -5.54 8.67
C LEU A 135 12.85 -6.40 7.52
N ALA A 136 12.50 -7.69 7.47
CA ALA A 136 12.91 -8.59 6.40
C ALA A 136 12.39 -8.11 5.04
N ILE A 137 11.11 -7.78 4.94
CA ILE A 137 10.46 -7.44 3.66
C ILE A 137 10.72 -6.00 3.21
N ASN A 138 10.69 -5.01 4.11
CA ASN A 138 10.75 -3.60 3.71
C ASN A 138 12.16 -2.99 3.74
N ALA A 139 13.09 -3.58 4.49
CA ALA A 139 14.45 -3.06 4.64
C ALA A 139 15.51 -4.04 4.16
N ILE A 140 15.61 -5.24 4.75
CA ILE A 140 16.70 -6.17 4.46
C ILE A 140 16.63 -6.70 3.02
N SER A 141 15.44 -7.05 2.53
CA SER A 141 15.25 -7.49 1.14
C SER A 141 15.76 -6.49 0.08
N VAL A 142 15.78 -5.19 0.42
CA VAL A 142 16.28 -4.14 -0.47
C VAL A 142 17.77 -4.36 -0.76
N GLN A 143 18.53 -4.93 0.18
CA GLN A 143 19.93 -5.30 -0.06
C GLN A 143 20.04 -6.33 -1.20
N ASN A 144 19.24 -7.40 -1.18
CA ASN A 144 19.22 -8.41 -2.24
C ASN A 144 18.82 -7.81 -3.60
N ILE A 145 17.89 -6.85 -3.60
CA ILE A 145 17.44 -6.16 -4.82
C ILE A 145 18.54 -5.25 -5.38
N THR A 146 19.22 -4.50 -4.50
CA THR A 146 20.36 -3.65 -4.90
C THR A 146 21.56 -4.48 -5.34
N GLU A 147 21.75 -5.69 -4.81
CA GLU A 147 22.74 -6.65 -5.32
C GLU A 147 22.46 -7.01 -6.79
N LEU A 148 21.20 -7.32 -7.13
CA LEU A 148 20.82 -7.60 -8.51
C LEU A 148 21.06 -6.38 -9.41
N ALA A 149 20.62 -5.20 -8.96
CA ALA A 149 20.79 -3.95 -9.69
C ALA A 149 22.27 -3.62 -9.95
N ARG A 150 23.13 -3.82 -8.94
CA ARG A 150 24.58 -3.60 -9.07
C ARG A 150 25.24 -4.61 -9.99
N ALA A 151 24.87 -5.88 -9.90
CA ALA A 151 25.40 -6.95 -10.75
C ALA A 151 25.01 -6.78 -12.23
N GLY A 152 23.81 -6.25 -12.49
CA GLY A 152 23.30 -5.97 -13.84
C GLY A 152 23.59 -4.57 -14.38
N HIS A 153 24.11 -3.66 -13.54
CA HIS A 153 24.17 -2.23 -13.82
C HIS A 153 22.81 -1.59 -14.18
N ALA A 154 21.71 -2.20 -13.71
CA ALA A 154 20.36 -1.74 -13.98
C ALA A 154 19.97 -0.58 -13.03
N PRO A 155 19.31 0.47 -13.53
CA PRO A 155 18.61 1.44 -12.68
C PRO A 155 17.57 0.78 -11.78
N LEU A 156 17.42 1.29 -10.56
CA LEU A 156 16.46 0.80 -9.58
C LEU A 156 15.39 1.86 -9.29
N ILE A 157 14.11 1.49 -9.48
CA ILE A 157 12.95 2.21 -8.96
C ILE A 157 12.51 1.53 -7.68
N GLN A 158 12.63 2.21 -6.54
CA GLN A 158 12.23 1.73 -5.22
C GLN A 158 10.90 2.38 -4.82
N VAL A 159 9.84 1.59 -4.68
CA VAL A 159 8.57 2.09 -4.13
C VAL A 159 8.63 2.14 -2.60
N SER A 160 8.40 3.34 -2.08
CA SER A 160 8.36 3.67 -0.66
C SER A 160 7.01 4.29 -0.30
N THR A 161 6.97 5.30 0.57
CA THR A 161 5.75 6.01 0.97
C THR A 161 6.06 7.44 1.41
N CYS A 162 5.15 8.39 1.20
CA CYS A 162 5.28 9.75 1.76
C CYS A 162 5.39 9.74 3.29
N TYR A 163 4.86 8.71 3.95
CA TYR A 163 4.81 8.64 5.42
C TYR A 163 6.14 8.26 6.08
N VAL A 164 7.21 8.04 5.31
CA VAL A 164 8.58 7.96 5.87
C VAL A 164 8.99 9.26 6.57
N ASN A 165 8.24 10.35 6.39
CA ASN A 165 8.38 11.60 7.13
C ASN A 165 8.10 11.47 8.64
N GLY A 166 7.44 10.41 9.12
CA GLY A 166 7.27 10.16 10.56
C GLY A 166 6.64 11.35 11.30
N TYR A 167 7.14 11.69 12.48
CA TYR A 167 6.66 12.80 13.32
C TYR A 167 7.23 14.18 12.95
N ASN A 168 7.92 14.32 11.81
CA ASN A 168 8.34 15.63 11.29
C ASN A 168 7.14 16.56 11.06
N ARG A 169 7.37 17.84 10.76
CA ARG A 169 6.30 18.85 10.64
C ARG A 169 6.63 19.88 9.57
N GLY A 170 5.60 20.52 9.01
CA GLY A 170 5.76 21.58 8.01
C GLY A 170 5.65 21.06 6.57
N ALA A 171 6.31 21.73 5.63
CA ALA A 171 6.33 21.33 4.22
C ALA A 171 7.35 20.21 4.01
N MET A 172 6.88 19.03 3.59
CA MET A 172 7.72 17.86 3.32
C MET A 172 8.00 17.78 1.83
N HIS A 173 9.19 18.20 1.42
CA HIS A 173 9.65 18.15 0.03
C HIS A 173 10.33 16.81 -0.31
N GLU A 174 10.63 16.62 -1.60
CA GLU A 174 11.26 15.41 -2.16
C GLU A 174 12.75 15.27 -1.78
N GLU A 175 13.00 15.02 -0.50
CA GLU A 175 14.34 15.01 0.11
C GLU A 175 14.59 13.77 0.99
N ASN A 176 15.86 13.54 1.37
CA ASN A 176 16.18 12.50 2.34
C ASN A 176 15.75 12.96 3.75
N VAL A 177 14.89 12.17 4.38
CA VAL A 177 14.21 12.52 5.62
C VAL A 177 15.07 12.20 6.84
N ALA A 178 15.18 13.15 7.77
CA ALA A 178 15.80 12.94 9.07
C ALA A 178 14.87 12.26 10.08
N PRO A 179 15.39 11.39 10.97
CA PRO A 179 14.63 10.90 12.11
C PRO A 179 14.07 12.05 12.94
N ALA A 180 12.78 12.00 13.26
CA ALA A 180 12.11 13.10 13.96
C ALA A 180 12.45 13.18 15.47
N ARG A 181 13.12 12.15 16.02
CA ARG A 181 13.46 12.04 17.45
C ARG A 181 14.90 11.57 17.65
N ALA A 182 15.12 10.27 17.81
CA ALA A 182 16.44 9.74 18.12
C ALA A 182 17.40 9.90 16.94
N ALA A 183 18.53 10.56 17.18
CA ALA A 183 19.54 10.79 16.15
C ALA A 183 20.14 9.47 15.67
N ILE A 184 20.31 9.36 14.36
CA ILE A 184 21.06 8.30 13.70
C ILE A 184 22.23 8.98 12.97
N PRO A 185 23.46 8.44 13.07
CA PRO A 185 24.60 9.04 12.38
C PRO A 185 24.34 9.17 10.87
N ARG A 186 24.86 10.23 10.27
CA ARG A 186 24.67 10.53 8.84
C ARG A 186 26.02 10.56 8.14
N HIS A 187 26.12 9.86 7.02
CA HIS A 187 27.31 9.88 6.17
C HIS A 187 27.37 11.17 5.34
N ALA A 188 28.57 11.51 4.85
CA ALA A 188 28.80 12.74 4.08
C ALA A 188 28.05 12.77 2.73
N ASP A 189 27.75 11.61 2.16
CA ASP A 189 26.94 11.44 0.95
C ASP A 189 25.42 11.46 1.22
N GLY A 190 25.03 11.73 2.47
CA GLY A 190 23.68 12.15 2.83
C GLY A 190 22.75 11.06 3.34
N HIS A 191 23.11 9.77 3.25
CA HIS A 191 22.34 8.66 3.84
C HIS A 191 22.68 8.43 5.32
N TYR A 192 21.77 7.75 6.04
CA TYR A 192 21.95 7.45 7.47
C TYR A 192 22.61 6.09 7.69
N ASP A 193 23.53 6.03 8.66
CA ASP A 193 24.23 4.79 9.07
C ASP A 193 23.28 3.90 9.87
N LEU A 194 22.82 2.82 9.24
CA LEU A 194 21.91 1.86 9.85
C LEU A 194 22.63 0.68 10.50
N TYR A 195 23.96 0.56 10.45
CA TYR A 195 24.66 -0.64 10.92
C TYR A 195 24.36 -0.91 12.41
N GLY A 196 24.54 0.11 13.26
CA GLY A 196 24.28 0.00 14.70
C GLY A 196 22.80 -0.29 15.02
N LEU A 197 21.90 0.37 14.29
CA LEU A 197 20.45 0.21 14.48
C LEU A 197 19.99 -1.20 14.08
N LEU A 198 20.40 -1.70 12.90
CA LEU A 198 20.06 -3.04 12.45
C LEU A 198 20.56 -4.11 13.42
N LYS A 199 21.81 -3.99 13.88
CA LYS A 199 22.37 -4.90 14.88
C LYS A 199 21.57 -4.88 16.18
N HIS A 200 21.15 -3.70 16.64
CA HIS A 200 20.30 -3.55 17.82
C HIS A 200 18.95 -4.26 17.65
N LEU A 201 18.22 -3.95 16.56
CA LEU A 201 16.90 -4.54 16.30
C LEU A 201 16.97 -6.05 16.14
N GLN A 202 17.94 -6.56 15.38
CA GLN A 202 18.16 -8.00 15.19
C GLN A 202 18.47 -8.71 16.50
N HIS A 203 19.28 -8.10 17.38
CA HIS A 203 19.55 -8.64 18.70
C HIS A 203 18.27 -8.74 19.54
N ARG A 204 17.46 -7.66 19.60
CA ARG A 204 16.18 -7.67 20.34
C ARG A 204 15.19 -8.70 19.82
N ILE A 205 15.11 -8.87 18.49
CA ILE A 205 14.29 -9.91 17.86
C ILE A 205 14.78 -11.30 18.27
N ALA A 206 16.09 -11.56 18.19
CA ALA A 206 16.68 -12.85 18.54
C ALA A 206 16.43 -13.21 20.01
N THR A 207 16.58 -12.24 20.92
CA THR A 207 16.27 -12.42 22.35
C THR A 207 14.81 -12.80 22.56
N LEU A 208 13.86 -12.09 21.95
CA LEU A 208 12.43 -12.42 22.08
C LEU A 208 12.10 -13.81 21.53
N ARG A 209 12.69 -14.21 20.40
CA ARG A 209 12.52 -15.55 19.82
C ARG A 209 13.07 -16.65 20.72
N ALA A 210 14.15 -16.37 21.47
CA ALA A 210 14.71 -17.32 22.43
C ALA A 210 13.86 -17.46 23.70
N GLU A 211 13.23 -16.36 24.15
CA GLU A 211 12.42 -16.33 25.38
C GLU A 211 10.99 -16.84 25.19
N VAL A 212 10.40 -16.63 24.02
CA VAL A 212 8.96 -16.85 23.78
C VAL A 212 8.76 -17.99 22.79
N ARG A 213 8.20 -19.11 23.28
CA ARG A 213 7.94 -20.31 22.47
C ARG A 213 6.59 -20.32 21.77
N GLU A 214 5.61 -19.61 22.32
CA GLU A 214 4.24 -19.60 21.79
C GLU A 214 4.16 -18.62 20.58
N PRO A 215 3.78 -19.09 19.37
CA PRO A 215 3.85 -18.27 18.16
C PRO A 215 2.99 -17.00 18.17
N GLU A 216 1.76 -17.04 18.69
CA GLU A 216 0.87 -15.88 18.71
C GLU A 216 1.38 -14.79 19.65
N GLU A 217 1.88 -15.18 20.82
CA GLU A 217 2.53 -14.33 21.80
C GLU A 217 3.81 -13.71 21.24
N LEU A 218 4.62 -14.50 20.54
CA LEU A 218 5.83 -14.02 19.87
C LEU A 218 5.48 -12.95 18.83
N ALA A 219 4.53 -13.22 17.94
CA ALA A 219 4.06 -12.27 16.93
C ALA A 219 3.55 -10.97 17.58
N ARG A 220 2.77 -11.09 18.67
CA ARG A 220 2.25 -9.95 19.43
C ARG A 220 3.36 -9.12 20.06
N ARG A 221 4.38 -9.75 20.67
CA ARG A 221 5.52 -9.05 21.28
C ARG A 221 6.43 -8.41 20.25
N LEU A 222 6.69 -9.07 19.12
CA LEU A 222 7.45 -8.50 18.02
C LEU A 222 6.74 -7.31 17.38
N THR A 223 5.42 -7.37 17.26
CA THR A 223 4.59 -6.22 16.83
C THR A 223 4.74 -5.05 17.81
N ALA A 224 4.63 -5.31 19.13
CA ALA A 224 4.78 -4.29 20.15
C ALA A 224 6.20 -3.69 20.18
N LEU A 225 7.22 -4.52 19.97
CA LEU A 225 8.61 -4.10 19.82
C LEU A 225 8.76 -3.14 18.65
N GLY A 226 8.28 -3.50 17.45
CA GLY A 226 8.37 -2.64 16.27
C GLY A 226 7.70 -1.29 16.45
N ILE A 227 6.52 -1.26 17.08
CA ILE A 227 5.82 -0.01 17.42
C ILE A 227 6.66 0.83 18.39
N SER A 228 7.27 0.21 19.41
CA SER A 228 8.12 0.92 20.38
C SER A 228 9.34 1.54 19.72
N GLU A 229 10.04 0.77 18.88
CA GLU A 229 11.24 1.20 18.15
C GLU A 229 10.93 2.34 17.17
N ALA A 230 9.88 2.19 16.36
CA ALA A 230 9.42 3.23 15.47
C ALA A 230 9.15 4.54 16.23
N ASN A 231 8.39 4.48 17.33
CA ASN A 231 8.05 5.66 18.13
C ASN A 231 9.28 6.31 18.80
N TYR A 232 10.25 5.50 19.23
CA TYR A 232 11.50 6.00 19.79
C TYR A 232 12.29 6.80 18.76
N HIS A 233 12.40 6.29 17.54
CA HIS A 233 13.15 6.91 16.45
C HIS A 233 12.42 8.06 15.75
N GLY A 234 11.09 8.16 15.93
CA GLY A 234 10.32 9.29 15.43
C GLY A 234 9.30 8.94 14.34
N TRP A 235 8.94 7.67 14.20
CA TRP A 235 7.89 7.18 13.31
C TRP A 235 6.67 6.71 14.10
N ASN A 236 5.51 6.70 13.45
CA ASN A 236 4.25 6.35 14.09
C ASN A 236 3.98 4.85 14.13
N ASP A 237 4.53 4.10 13.18
CA ASP A 237 4.36 2.66 13.06
C ASP A 237 5.59 1.97 12.46
N THR A 238 5.62 0.64 12.60
CA THR A 238 6.70 -0.21 12.10
C THR A 238 6.86 -0.14 10.58
N TYR A 239 5.76 0.03 9.84
CA TYR A 239 5.77 0.06 8.37
C TYR A 239 6.54 1.26 7.84
N THR A 240 6.19 2.48 8.27
CA THR A 240 6.83 3.73 7.85
C THR A 240 8.30 3.77 8.26
N PHE A 241 8.61 3.26 9.46
CA PHE A 241 9.98 3.14 9.95
C PHE A 241 10.82 2.19 9.09
N THR A 242 10.34 0.97 8.83
CA THR A 242 11.07 -0.01 8.02
C THR A 242 11.17 0.39 6.55
N LYS A 243 10.18 1.11 5.99
CA LYS A 243 10.28 1.73 4.66
C LYS A 243 11.37 2.80 4.60
N TRP A 244 11.44 3.68 5.60
CA TRP A 244 12.53 4.64 5.70
C TRP A 244 13.88 3.93 5.77
N MET A 245 14.00 2.85 6.57
CA MET A 245 15.23 2.07 6.65
C MET A 245 15.62 1.47 5.28
N GLY A 246 14.64 0.92 4.55
CA GLY A 246 14.85 0.41 3.20
C GLY A 246 15.36 1.47 2.22
N GLU A 247 14.88 2.71 2.32
CA GLU A 247 15.41 3.82 1.52
C GLU A 247 16.89 4.08 1.83
N GLN A 248 17.29 4.11 3.10
CA GLN A 248 18.70 4.36 3.47
C GLN A 248 19.61 3.23 2.99
N LEU A 249 19.15 1.98 3.08
CA LEU A 249 19.88 0.83 2.54
C LEU A 249 20.02 0.90 1.02
N ALA A 250 18.96 1.30 0.30
CA ALA A 250 19.02 1.52 -1.13
C ALA A 250 20.03 2.63 -1.51
N MET A 251 19.97 3.77 -0.81
CA MET A 251 20.88 4.90 -1.06
C MET A 251 22.34 4.52 -0.83
N ALA A 252 22.63 3.80 0.26
CA ALA A 252 23.97 3.31 0.57
C ALA A 252 24.50 2.35 -0.51
N ALA A 253 23.68 1.36 -0.90
CA ALA A 253 24.09 0.33 -1.84
C ALA A 253 24.22 0.85 -3.28
N MET A 254 23.32 1.75 -3.70
CA MET A 254 23.26 2.29 -5.07
C MET A 254 24.09 3.57 -5.26
N ARG A 255 25.05 3.85 -4.37
CA ARG A 255 25.92 5.03 -4.48
C ARG A 255 26.61 5.09 -5.84
N GLY A 256 26.51 6.25 -6.50
CA GLY A 256 27.05 6.47 -7.84
C GLY A 256 26.31 5.74 -8.97
N ARG A 257 25.12 5.18 -8.70
CA ARG A 257 24.26 4.48 -9.66
C ARG A 257 22.89 5.15 -9.74
N SER A 258 22.08 4.75 -10.72
CA SER A 258 20.73 5.30 -10.91
C SER A 258 19.77 4.64 -9.90
N LEU A 259 19.33 5.42 -8.91
CA LEU A 259 18.32 5.04 -7.92
C LEU A 259 17.21 6.08 -7.96
N THR A 260 15.96 5.64 -8.09
CA THR A 260 14.80 6.52 -7.95
C THR A 260 13.87 5.97 -6.90
N ILE A 261 13.58 6.76 -5.88
CA ILE A 261 12.62 6.41 -4.82
C ILE A 261 11.30 7.09 -5.14
N VAL A 262 10.24 6.31 -5.32
CA VAL A 262 8.89 6.83 -5.54
C VAL A 262 8.08 6.64 -4.25
N ARG A 263 7.62 7.74 -3.67
CA ARG A 263 6.88 7.82 -2.40
C ARG A 263 5.43 8.18 -2.69
N PRO A 264 4.52 7.20 -2.87
CA PRO A 264 3.09 7.48 -2.88
C PRO A 264 2.55 7.79 -1.47
N SER A 265 1.48 8.58 -1.40
CA SER A 265 0.64 8.73 -0.22
C SER A 265 -0.35 7.55 -0.09
N ILE A 266 -1.54 7.74 0.48
CA ILE A 266 -2.53 6.66 0.64
C ILE A 266 -3.09 6.31 -0.74
N ILE A 267 -2.65 5.16 -1.27
CA ILE A 267 -3.09 4.70 -2.58
C ILE A 267 -4.51 4.12 -2.48
N GLU A 268 -5.44 4.74 -3.20
CA GLU A 268 -6.82 4.28 -3.34
C GLU A 268 -7.14 3.87 -4.78
N SER A 269 -8.42 3.59 -5.07
CA SER A 269 -8.86 3.12 -6.38
C SER A 269 -8.37 4.01 -7.53
N THR A 270 -8.22 3.43 -8.72
CA THR A 270 -7.87 4.17 -9.93
C THR A 270 -8.89 5.29 -10.22
N LEU A 271 -8.40 6.42 -10.74
CA LEU A 271 -9.24 7.55 -11.13
C LEU A 271 -9.88 7.27 -12.49
N GLN A 272 -9.08 6.88 -13.48
CA GLN A 272 -9.50 6.70 -14.86
C GLN A 272 -9.11 5.32 -15.43
N GLU A 273 -7.88 4.88 -15.20
CA GLU A 273 -7.31 3.76 -15.95
C GLU A 273 -6.85 2.59 -15.07
N PRO A 274 -6.91 1.33 -15.57
CA PRO A 274 -7.57 0.92 -16.82
C PRO A 274 -9.09 0.96 -16.77
N ALA A 275 -9.66 0.95 -15.57
CA ALA A 275 -11.08 1.14 -15.32
C ALA A 275 -11.23 2.07 -14.11
N PRO A 276 -12.13 3.07 -14.13
CA PRO A 276 -12.38 3.92 -12.97
C PRO A 276 -12.84 3.09 -11.76
N GLY A 277 -12.30 3.39 -10.59
CA GLY A 277 -12.69 2.74 -9.33
C GLY A 277 -12.10 1.35 -9.16
N TRP A 278 -11.22 0.87 -10.05
CA TRP A 278 -10.57 -0.42 -9.85
C TRP A 278 -9.72 -0.40 -8.58
N ILE A 279 -9.95 -1.39 -7.72
CA ILE A 279 -9.28 -1.52 -6.44
C ILE A 279 -9.20 -3.00 -6.06
N GLU A 280 -8.09 -3.42 -5.46
CA GLU A 280 -7.93 -4.79 -5.00
C GLU A 280 -7.88 -4.85 -3.47
N GLY A 281 -8.93 -5.43 -2.86
CA GLY A 281 -9.07 -5.50 -1.41
C GLY A 281 -9.37 -4.15 -0.77
N VAL A 282 -9.58 -4.18 0.54
CA VAL A 282 -9.90 -3.00 1.36
C VAL A 282 -8.62 -2.28 1.76
N LYS A 283 -8.55 -0.98 1.48
CA LYS A 283 -7.43 -0.09 1.81
C LYS A 283 -7.66 0.67 3.12
N VAL A 284 -6.74 1.58 3.39
CA VAL A 284 -6.68 2.35 4.64
C VAL A 284 -7.88 3.28 4.77
N ALA A 285 -8.22 4.05 3.73
CA ALA A 285 -9.37 4.95 3.80
C ALA A 285 -10.69 4.15 3.78
N ASP A 286 -10.75 3.06 3.00
CA ASP A 286 -11.92 2.18 2.91
C ASP A 286 -12.40 1.63 4.24
N ALA A 287 -11.49 1.39 5.18
CA ALA A 287 -11.84 0.89 6.50
C ALA A 287 -12.75 1.86 7.27
N ILE A 288 -12.61 3.17 7.05
CA ILE A 288 -13.48 4.21 7.62
C ILE A 288 -14.86 4.14 6.94
N ILE A 289 -14.88 4.01 5.62
CA ILE A 289 -16.11 3.87 4.82
C ILE A 289 -16.89 2.64 5.25
N LEU A 290 -16.23 1.51 5.43
CA LEU A 290 -16.82 0.26 5.89
C LEU A 290 -17.31 0.35 7.33
N ALA A 291 -16.54 0.98 8.23
CA ALA A 291 -16.96 1.15 9.61
C ALA A 291 -18.30 1.91 9.71
N TYR A 292 -18.45 2.95 8.90
CA TYR A 292 -19.68 3.71 8.74
C TYR A 292 -20.79 2.87 8.08
N ALA A 293 -20.52 2.29 6.91
CA ALA A 293 -21.51 1.55 6.12
C ALA A 293 -22.08 0.33 6.83
N ARG A 294 -21.30 -0.29 7.73
CA ARG A 294 -21.73 -1.43 8.54
C ARG A 294 -22.34 -1.05 9.89
N GLY A 295 -22.44 0.24 10.22
CA GLY A 295 -22.95 0.71 11.51
C GLY A 295 -22.16 0.19 12.72
N LYS A 296 -20.87 -0.15 12.54
CA LYS A 296 -20.03 -0.73 13.61
C LYS A 296 -19.54 0.31 14.61
N THR A 297 -19.35 1.55 14.16
CA THR A 297 -19.04 2.70 15.02
C THR A 297 -19.55 3.99 14.38
N ASN A 298 -20.02 4.91 15.21
CA ASN A 298 -20.47 6.24 14.79
C ASN A 298 -19.45 7.33 15.17
N PHE A 299 -18.30 6.97 15.74
CA PHE A 299 -17.28 7.93 16.15
C PHE A 299 -15.85 7.48 15.81
N PHE A 300 -15.02 8.44 15.39
CA PHE A 300 -13.65 8.19 14.95
C PHE A 300 -12.67 9.25 15.48
N PRO A 301 -11.50 8.86 16.01
CA PRO A 301 -10.52 9.82 16.51
C PRO A 301 -9.77 10.47 15.36
N ALA A 302 -10.07 11.73 15.09
CA ALA A 302 -9.30 12.50 14.13
C ALA A 302 -9.47 14.00 14.34
N LYS A 303 -8.77 14.78 13.52
CA LYS A 303 -8.93 16.22 13.48
C LYS A 303 -9.60 16.60 12.16
N PRO A 304 -10.80 17.21 12.17
CA PRO A 304 -11.59 17.39 10.96
C PRO A 304 -10.94 18.27 9.90
N LYS A 305 -10.04 19.19 10.31
CA LYS A 305 -9.41 20.18 9.43
C LYS A 305 -8.06 19.73 8.87
N GLU A 306 -7.56 18.56 9.26
CA GLU A 306 -6.28 18.07 8.73
C GLU A 306 -6.48 17.49 7.33
N VAL A 307 -5.46 17.65 6.50
CA VAL A 307 -5.39 17.09 5.15
C VAL A 307 -5.23 15.57 5.25
N VAL A 308 -5.93 14.85 4.37
CA VAL A 308 -5.78 13.40 4.19
C VAL A 308 -5.29 13.18 2.77
N ASP A 309 -4.02 12.81 2.64
CA ASP A 309 -3.38 12.60 1.34
C ASP A 309 -3.77 11.25 0.71
N ILE A 310 -4.88 11.26 -0.03
CA ILE A 310 -5.35 10.16 -0.88
C ILE A 310 -4.82 10.37 -2.30
N ILE A 311 -4.28 9.33 -2.93
CA ILE A 311 -3.82 9.36 -4.32
C ILE A 311 -4.37 8.16 -5.11
N PRO A 312 -4.94 8.36 -6.31
CA PRO A 312 -5.36 7.26 -7.18
C PRO A 312 -4.20 6.38 -7.67
N ALA A 313 -4.40 5.07 -7.73
CA ALA A 313 -3.36 4.11 -8.10
C ALA A 313 -2.79 4.28 -9.51
N ASP A 314 -3.58 4.77 -10.47
CA ASP A 314 -3.16 5.05 -11.83
C ASP A 314 -2.22 6.25 -11.93
N LEU A 315 -2.39 7.30 -11.11
CA LEU A 315 -1.42 8.40 -11.03
C LEU A 315 -0.08 7.93 -10.45
N VAL A 316 -0.11 7.00 -9.49
CA VAL A 316 1.11 6.37 -8.97
C VAL A 316 1.79 5.50 -10.03
N ALA A 317 1.02 4.70 -10.77
CA ALA A 317 1.56 3.89 -11.87
C ALA A 317 2.19 4.76 -12.97
N ASN A 318 1.53 5.87 -13.34
CA ASN A 318 2.07 6.85 -14.29
C ASN A 318 3.40 7.43 -13.78
N SER A 319 3.45 7.82 -12.51
CA SER A 319 4.66 8.36 -11.88
C SER A 319 5.83 7.36 -11.92
N ILE A 320 5.57 6.07 -11.68
CA ILE A 320 6.58 5.00 -11.78
C ILE A 320 7.07 4.84 -13.23
N VAL A 321 6.18 4.90 -14.22
CA VAL A 321 6.54 4.82 -15.65
C VAL A 321 7.39 6.02 -16.06
N LEU A 322 7.01 7.25 -15.70
CA LEU A 322 7.81 8.44 -16.00
C LEU A 322 9.18 8.41 -15.33
N ALA A 323 9.23 8.00 -14.05
CA ALA A 323 10.47 7.82 -13.30
C ALA A 323 11.39 6.75 -13.93
N SER A 324 10.80 5.69 -14.48
CA SER A 324 11.53 4.62 -15.18
C SER A 324 12.26 5.14 -16.43
N VAL A 325 11.58 5.97 -17.22
CA VAL A 325 12.17 6.59 -18.41
C VAL A 325 13.35 7.48 -18.04
N GLU A 326 13.19 8.31 -17.01
CA GLU A 326 14.29 9.15 -16.55
C GLU A 326 15.46 8.31 -16.02
N ALA A 327 15.19 7.28 -15.23
CA ALA A 327 16.22 6.43 -14.65
C ALA A 327 17.07 5.73 -15.71
N LEU A 328 16.50 5.45 -16.89
CA LEU A 328 17.15 4.82 -18.04
C LEU A 328 17.97 5.80 -18.89
N GLN A 329 17.53 7.06 -19.02
CA GLN A 329 18.10 8.01 -19.98
C GLN A 329 18.99 9.08 -19.35
N ALA A 330 18.75 9.41 -18.08
CA ALA A 330 19.50 10.44 -17.38
C ALA A 330 20.76 9.86 -16.70
N PRO A 331 21.78 10.69 -16.42
CA PRO A 331 22.96 10.26 -15.67
C PRO A 331 22.61 9.61 -14.33
N ALA A 332 23.50 8.75 -13.84
CA ALA A 332 23.37 8.11 -12.55
C ALA A 332 23.18 9.15 -11.43
N ALA A 333 22.06 9.06 -10.72
CA ALA A 333 21.72 9.93 -9.60
C ALA A 333 20.71 9.23 -8.69
N THR A 334 20.66 9.68 -7.43
CA THR A 334 19.57 9.37 -6.52
C THR A 334 18.46 10.42 -6.69
N ARG A 335 17.27 9.96 -7.07
CA ARG A 335 16.07 10.78 -7.25
C ARG A 335 15.01 10.38 -6.24
N ILE A 336 14.22 11.34 -5.80
CA ILE A 336 13.08 11.11 -4.90
C ILE A 336 11.88 11.81 -5.53
N TYR A 337 10.80 11.07 -5.72
CA TYR A 337 9.53 11.59 -6.23
C TYR A 337 8.40 11.31 -5.25
N GLN A 338 7.62 12.33 -4.89
CA GLN A 338 6.43 12.17 -4.05
C GLN A 338 5.17 12.17 -4.92
N VAL A 339 4.32 11.17 -4.75
CA VAL A 339 3.02 11.10 -5.43
C VAL A 339 1.94 11.37 -4.40
N CYS A 340 1.46 12.60 -4.33
CA CYS A 340 0.61 13.11 -3.26
C CYS A 340 -0.33 14.21 -3.77
N THR A 341 -1.27 14.62 -2.91
CA THR A 341 -2.29 15.62 -3.23
C THR A 341 -2.21 16.85 -2.33
N GLY A 342 -1.50 16.79 -1.21
CA GLY A 342 -1.59 17.75 -0.12
C GLY A 342 -1.21 19.19 -0.46
N SER A 343 -0.24 19.41 -1.36
CA SER A 343 0.16 20.76 -1.78
C SER A 343 -0.61 21.27 -3.01
N SER A 344 -1.11 20.38 -3.85
CA SER A 344 -1.68 20.73 -5.17
C SER A 344 -3.21 20.67 -5.22
N ASN A 345 -3.82 19.65 -4.59
CA ASN A 345 -5.27 19.47 -4.53
C ASN A 345 -5.69 18.84 -3.19
N PRO A 346 -5.53 19.56 -2.06
CA PRO A 346 -5.76 19.01 -0.74
C PRO A 346 -7.24 18.69 -0.48
N VAL A 347 -7.49 17.57 0.20
CA VAL A 347 -8.80 17.24 0.79
C VAL A 347 -8.68 17.08 2.30
N THR A 348 -9.57 17.72 3.04
CA THR A 348 -9.63 17.56 4.50
C THR A 348 -10.44 16.34 4.89
N LEU A 349 -10.15 15.76 6.06
CA LEU A 349 -10.92 14.64 6.57
C LEU A 349 -12.42 14.95 6.67
N ARG A 350 -12.78 16.18 7.08
CA ARG A 350 -14.19 16.60 7.13
C ARG A 350 -14.84 16.51 5.76
N GLN A 351 -14.19 17.02 4.71
CA GLN A 351 -14.72 16.93 3.35
C GLN A 351 -14.91 15.48 2.90
N VAL A 352 -13.93 14.60 3.17
CA VAL A 352 -14.04 13.17 2.87
C VAL A 352 -15.27 12.56 3.55
N ILE A 353 -15.44 12.81 4.85
CA ILE A 353 -16.58 12.29 5.62
C ILE A 353 -17.91 12.84 5.09
N ASP A 354 -18.00 14.16 4.89
CA ASP A 354 -19.24 14.81 4.44
C ASP A 354 -19.67 14.30 3.05
N LEU A 355 -18.71 14.09 2.14
CA LEU A 355 -18.96 13.55 0.80
C LEU A 355 -19.47 12.11 0.87
N ILE A 356 -18.74 11.23 1.56
CA ILE A 356 -19.07 9.81 1.66
C ILE A 356 -20.39 9.62 2.42
N GLN A 357 -20.58 10.33 3.53
CA GLN A 357 -21.80 10.28 4.31
C GLN A 357 -23.00 10.76 3.49
N GLY A 358 -22.86 11.90 2.80
CA GLY A 358 -23.93 12.45 1.96
C GLY A 358 -24.31 11.52 0.81
N GLU A 359 -23.32 10.91 0.15
CA GLU A 359 -23.55 9.91 -0.90
C GLU A 359 -24.25 8.67 -0.35
N SER A 360 -23.77 8.16 0.78
CA SER A 360 -24.36 7.01 1.44
C SER A 360 -25.82 7.25 1.84
N GLN A 361 -26.14 8.40 2.42
CA GLN A 361 -27.51 8.72 2.84
C GLN A 361 -28.48 8.80 1.65
N ARG A 362 -28.02 9.32 0.50
CA ARG A 362 -28.85 9.48 -0.71
C ARG A 362 -28.95 8.19 -1.54
N ASN A 363 -27.85 7.46 -1.68
CA ASN A 363 -27.69 6.44 -2.73
C ASN A 363 -27.28 5.05 -2.19
N TRP A 364 -27.36 4.78 -0.88
CA TRP A 364 -26.93 3.49 -0.30
C TRP A 364 -27.45 2.26 -1.05
N ARG A 365 -28.66 2.31 -1.63
CA ARG A 365 -29.28 1.21 -2.38
C ARG A 365 -28.50 0.79 -3.63
N GLN A 366 -27.66 1.67 -4.18
CA GLN A 366 -26.80 1.37 -5.33
C GLN A 366 -25.57 0.55 -4.95
N TYR A 367 -25.27 0.47 -3.65
CA TYR A 367 -24.07 -0.18 -3.11
C TYR A 367 -24.46 -1.37 -2.21
N ASP A 368 -25.11 -2.36 -2.80
CA ASP A 368 -25.65 -3.56 -2.17
C ASP A 368 -24.64 -4.38 -1.34
N ARG A 369 -23.37 -4.38 -1.77
CA ARG A 369 -22.29 -5.07 -1.05
C ARG A 369 -21.73 -4.20 0.07
N LEU A 370 -21.79 -2.88 -0.03
CA LEU A 370 -21.29 -1.93 0.97
C LEU A 370 -22.31 -1.64 2.07
N PHE A 371 -23.58 -1.43 1.73
CA PHE A 371 -24.68 -1.12 2.66
C PHE A 371 -25.72 -2.24 2.68
N TYR A 372 -25.95 -2.82 3.87
CA TYR A 372 -26.99 -3.84 4.07
C TYR A 372 -28.32 -3.26 4.55
N SER A 373 -28.31 -2.00 4.98
CA SER A 373 -29.46 -1.29 5.52
C SER A 373 -29.20 0.20 5.38
N GLN A 374 -30.26 1.00 5.37
CA GLN A 374 -30.14 2.45 5.33
C GLN A 374 -29.27 2.96 6.50
N PRO A 375 -28.24 3.78 6.24
CA PRO A 375 -27.48 4.43 7.29
C PRO A 375 -28.38 5.44 8.02
N LYS A 376 -28.60 5.24 9.33
CA LYS A 376 -29.48 6.07 10.17
C LYS A 376 -28.75 7.07 11.07
N HIS A 377 -27.43 6.94 11.18
CA HIS A 377 -26.63 7.72 12.13
C HIS A 377 -25.55 8.51 11.39
N ASP A 378 -25.20 9.66 11.93
CA ASP A 378 -24.10 10.45 11.41
C ASP A 378 -22.75 9.90 11.86
N PHE A 379 -21.74 10.02 10.99
CA PHE A 379 -20.36 9.68 11.35
C PHE A 379 -19.69 10.89 12.01
N ARG A 380 -19.33 10.77 13.30
CA ARG A 380 -18.81 11.88 14.10
C ARG A 380 -17.31 11.78 14.33
N VAL A 381 -16.56 12.83 14.02
CA VAL A 381 -15.15 12.92 14.38
C VAL A 381 -15.00 13.45 15.81
N VAL A 382 -14.21 12.76 16.63
CA VAL A 382 -13.91 13.14 18.02
C VAL A 382 -12.41 13.33 18.22
N SER A 383 -12.02 14.12 19.22
CA SER A 383 -10.61 14.26 19.57
C SER A 383 -10.05 12.92 20.11
N ARG A 384 -8.75 12.66 19.87
CA ARG A 384 -8.09 11.43 20.36
C ARG A 384 -8.22 11.22 21.87
N PRO A 385 -8.04 12.23 22.75
CA PRO A 385 -8.24 12.07 24.18
C PRO A 385 -9.67 11.63 24.54
N LEU A 386 -10.67 12.27 23.92
CA LEU A 386 -12.08 11.93 24.12
C LEU A 386 -12.39 10.51 23.64
N PHE A 387 -11.88 10.14 22.48
CA PHE A 387 -12.04 8.78 21.95
C PHE A 387 -11.45 7.71 22.88
N LEU A 388 -10.25 7.93 23.41
CA LEU A 388 -9.62 7.01 24.36
C LEU A 388 -10.41 6.90 25.67
N LEU A 389 -10.98 8.02 26.15
CA LEU A 389 -11.88 8.03 27.30
C LEU A 389 -13.15 7.20 27.04
N MET A 390 -13.81 7.43 25.90
CA MET A 390 -14.99 6.65 25.49
C MET A 390 -14.69 5.16 25.36
N LEU A 391 -13.54 4.80 24.77
CA LEU A 391 -13.07 3.41 24.70
C LEU A 391 -12.86 2.77 26.06
N ARG A 392 -12.24 3.48 27.00
CA ARG A 392 -12.06 2.99 28.38
C ARG A 392 -13.42 2.75 29.03
N ALA A 393 -14.35 3.69 28.92
CA ALA A 393 -15.70 3.54 29.47
C ALA A 393 -16.44 2.34 28.86
N MET A 394 -16.39 2.18 27.52
CA MET A 394 -17.00 1.04 26.84
C MET A 394 -16.37 -0.30 27.23
N ARG A 395 -15.04 -0.36 27.42
CA ARG A 395 -14.36 -1.58 27.89
C ARG A 395 -14.77 -1.96 29.31
N VAL A 396 -14.87 -0.99 30.21
CA VAL A 396 -15.32 -1.24 31.58
C VAL A 396 -16.76 -1.76 31.58
N GLY A 397 -17.66 -1.10 30.83
CA GLY A 397 -19.05 -1.56 30.68
C GLY A 397 -19.16 -2.94 30.03
N ALA A 398 -18.39 -3.22 28.99
CA ALA A 398 -18.38 -4.51 28.31
C ALA A 398 -17.75 -5.63 29.16
N GLY A 399 -16.73 -5.32 29.96
CA GLY A 399 -16.14 -6.22 30.94
C GLY A 399 -17.14 -6.60 32.03
N GLY A 400 -17.87 -5.63 32.57
CA GLY A 400 -18.96 -5.87 33.52
C GLY A 400 -20.08 -6.73 32.92
N TRP A 401 -20.49 -6.45 31.67
CA TRP A 401 -21.49 -7.24 30.96
C TRP A 401 -21.01 -8.67 30.66
N SER A 402 -19.74 -8.84 30.28
CA SER A 402 -19.16 -10.15 30.04
C SER A 402 -19.04 -10.97 31.32
N ALA A 403 -18.71 -10.34 32.44
CA ALA A 403 -18.70 -11.00 33.75
C ALA A 403 -20.10 -11.48 34.14
N LEU A 404 -21.12 -10.64 33.95
CA LEU A 404 -22.52 -11.01 34.17
C LEU A 404 -22.97 -12.16 33.24
N ARG A 405 -22.58 -12.14 31.96
CA ARG A 405 -22.88 -13.23 31.02
C ARG A 405 -22.23 -14.55 31.39
N LYS A 406 -20.96 -14.52 31.84
CA LYS A 406 -20.25 -15.70 32.34
C LYS A 406 -20.94 -16.26 33.60
N LEU A 407 -21.40 -15.38 34.49
CA LEU A 407 -22.22 -15.74 35.65
C LEU A 407 -23.55 -16.39 35.27
N LEU A 408 -24.13 -16.02 34.12
CA LEU A 408 -25.36 -16.58 33.56
C LEU A 408 -25.12 -17.76 32.60
N GLY A 409 -23.91 -18.33 32.54
CA GLY A 409 -23.60 -19.52 31.73
C GLY A 409 -23.47 -19.30 30.23
N ALA A 410 -23.41 -18.05 29.76
CA ALA A 410 -23.20 -17.73 28.35
C ALA A 410 -21.72 -17.47 28.02
N GLY A 411 -21.29 -17.86 26.82
CA GLY A 411 -19.93 -17.62 26.31
C GLY A 411 -19.57 -16.14 26.12
N GLU A 412 -18.34 -15.88 25.65
CA GLU A 412 -17.82 -14.51 25.50
C GLU A 412 -18.68 -13.62 24.57
N SER A 413 -18.73 -12.32 24.88
CA SER A 413 -19.61 -11.39 24.18
C SER A 413 -19.02 -10.92 22.83
N PRO A 414 -19.78 -10.98 21.72
CA PRO A 414 -19.42 -10.36 20.43
C PRO A 414 -19.13 -8.85 20.53
N LYS A 415 -19.62 -8.18 21.58
CA LYS A 415 -19.36 -6.76 21.83
C LYS A 415 -17.89 -6.48 22.17
N LEU A 416 -17.18 -7.42 22.82
CA LEU A 416 -15.77 -7.23 23.17
C LEU A 416 -14.87 -7.26 21.92
N GLU A 417 -15.18 -8.14 20.98
CA GLU A 417 -14.46 -8.27 19.72
C GLU A 417 -14.68 -7.03 18.83
N ALA A 418 -15.93 -6.58 18.69
CA ALA A 418 -16.25 -5.35 17.96
C ALA A 418 -15.53 -4.11 18.56
N LEU A 419 -15.39 -4.03 19.88
CA LEU A 419 -14.64 -2.97 20.56
C LEU A 419 -13.13 -3.06 20.28
N ARG A 420 -12.56 -4.27 20.24
CA ARG A 420 -11.15 -4.49 19.87
C ARG A 420 -10.88 -4.08 18.43
N THR A 421 -11.74 -4.46 17.48
CA THR A 421 -11.63 -4.05 16.06
C THR A 421 -11.76 -2.52 15.93
N THR A 422 -12.74 -1.91 16.59
CA THR A 422 -12.95 -0.45 16.56
C THR A 422 -11.72 0.31 17.07
N GLN A 423 -11.13 -0.15 18.17
CA GLN A 423 -9.90 0.43 18.70
C GLN A 423 -8.69 0.21 17.79
N LEU A 424 -8.60 -0.95 17.16
CA LEU A 424 -7.50 -1.30 16.27
C LEU A 424 -7.50 -0.40 15.03
N LEU A 425 -8.66 -0.26 14.38
CA LEU A 425 -8.85 0.65 13.24
C LEU A 425 -8.55 2.09 13.68
N ALA A 426 -9.18 2.56 14.75
CA ALA A 426 -9.04 3.94 15.21
C ALA A 426 -7.61 4.34 15.61
N LEU A 427 -6.84 3.45 16.27
CA LEU A 427 -5.45 3.73 16.63
C LEU A 427 -4.53 3.74 15.42
N THR A 428 -4.67 2.75 14.51
CA THR A 428 -3.85 2.65 13.30
C THR A 428 -4.08 3.85 12.38
N PHE A 429 -5.33 4.31 12.23
CA PHE A 429 -5.68 5.36 11.27
C PHE A 429 -5.58 6.80 11.82
N SER A 430 -5.50 6.99 13.14
CA SER A 430 -5.44 8.34 13.73
C SER A 430 -4.20 9.14 13.34
N PHE A 431 -3.12 8.48 12.91
CA PHE A 431 -1.89 9.17 12.47
C PHE A 431 -2.01 9.67 11.03
N TYR A 432 -2.47 8.81 10.12
CA TYR A 432 -2.68 9.12 8.71
C TYR A 432 -3.76 10.20 8.47
N THR A 433 -4.59 10.46 9.47
CA THR A 433 -5.64 11.48 9.47
C THR A 433 -5.31 12.70 10.33
N ALA A 434 -4.06 12.79 10.82
CA ALA A 434 -3.56 13.96 11.55
C ALA A 434 -2.04 14.18 11.41
N PRO A 435 -1.42 14.03 10.22
CA PRO A 435 -0.04 14.47 10.04
C PRO A 435 0.04 15.99 10.24
N ARG A 436 1.10 16.48 10.87
CA ARG A 436 1.34 17.92 11.07
C ARG A 436 2.16 18.52 9.92
N TYR A 437 1.98 17.98 8.72
CA TYR A 437 2.75 18.31 7.55
C TYR A 437 1.94 18.15 6.26
N VAL A 438 2.42 18.82 5.22
CA VAL A 438 1.87 18.81 3.86
C VAL A 438 2.95 18.29 2.91
N PHE A 439 2.62 17.32 2.07
CA PHE A 439 3.56 16.78 1.08
C PHE A 439 3.62 17.65 -0.18
N HIS A 440 4.83 17.87 -0.68
CA HIS A 440 5.11 18.60 -1.92
C HIS A 440 5.72 17.67 -2.98
N ASN A 441 5.31 17.83 -4.24
CA ASN A 441 5.75 16.99 -5.36
C ASN A 441 6.33 17.81 -6.54
N ASP A 442 7.00 18.91 -6.24
CA ASP A 442 7.52 19.86 -7.22
C ASP A 442 8.46 19.21 -8.25
N ARG A 443 9.29 18.25 -7.83
CA ARG A 443 10.22 17.52 -8.71
C ARG A 443 9.48 16.52 -9.60
N LEU A 444 8.46 15.82 -9.10
CA LEU A 444 7.62 14.96 -9.93
C LEU A 444 6.89 15.76 -11.00
N GLN A 445 6.34 16.93 -10.63
CA GLN A 445 5.71 17.83 -11.60
C GLN A 445 6.72 18.33 -12.64
N ALA A 446 7.92 18.74 -12.21
CA ALA A 446 8.99 19.15 -13.11
C ALA A 446 9.44 18.00 -14.04
N LEU A 447 9.46 16.75 -13.56
CA LEU A 447 9.73 15.57 -14.39
C LEU A 447 8.65 15.42 -15.46
N ALA A 448 7.38 15.47 -15.10
CA ALA A 448 6.28 15.31 -16.04
C ALA A 448 6.32 16.37 -17.16
N GLN A 449 6.71 17.60 -16.86
CA GLN A 449 6.84 18.67 -17.87
C GLN A 449 7.93 18.42 -18.92
N ARG A 450 8.85 17.47 -18.70
CA ARG A 450 9.90 17.12 -19.66
C ARG A 450 9.44 16.13 -20.73
N PHE A 451 8.24 15.55 -20.59
CA PHE A 451 7.68 14.61 -21.56
C PHE A 451 6.93 15.32 -22.69
N SER A 452 6.73 14.59 -23.79
CA SER A 452 5.90 15.05 -24.91
C SER A 452 4.47 15.41 -24.46
N GLY A 453 3.77 16.25 -25.22
CA GLY A 453 2.37 16.60 -24.93
C GLY A 453 1.45 15.37 -24.88
N GLU A 454 1.69 14.40 -25.77
CA GLU A 454 0.95 13.13 -25.81
C GLU A 454 1.23 12.27 -24.57
N ASP A 455 2.49 12.10 -24.18
CA ASP A 455 2.82 11.32 -22.97
C ASP A 455 2.33 12.01 -21.70
N ARG A 456 2.36 13.35 -21.63
CA ARG A 456 1.79 14.08 -20.48
C ARG A 456 0.30 13.82 -20.34
N ALA A 457 -0.45 13.77 -21.45
CA ALA A 457 -1.87 13.43 -21.41
C ALA A 457 -2.11 11.97 -21.05
N ARG A 458 -1.29 11.04 -21.59
CA ARG A 458 -1.45 9.60 -21.37
C ARG A 458 -0.96 9.13 -20.00
N TYR A 459 0.01 9.81 -19.41
CA TYR A 459 0.65 9.46 -18.14
C TYR A 459 0.58 10.65 -17.17
N THR A 460 -0.60 11.27 -17.05
CA THR A 460 -0.79 12.36 -16.08
C THR A 460 -0.40 11.95 -14.67
N VAL A 461 0.24 12.86 -13.95
CA VAL A 461 0.58 12.76 -12.53
C VAL A 461 -0.02 13.94 -11.75
N ASP A 462 -0.87 14.73 -12.40
CA ASP A 462 -1.46 15.93 -11.82
C ASP A 462 -2.64 15.53 -10.92
N ALA A 463 -2.49 15.83 -9.63
CA ALA A 463 -3.55 15.65 -8.66
C ALA A 463 -4.73 16.61 -8.88
N GLY A 464 -4.54 17.70 -9.62
CA GLY A 464 -5.59 18.64 -10.00
C GLY A 464 -6.70 18.00 -10.84
N ASP A 465 -6.43 16.87 -11.49
CA ASP A 465 -7.43 16.10 -12.26
C ASP A 465 -8.49 15.42 -11.37
N ILE A 466 -8.29 15.42 -10.04
CA ILE A 466 -9.20 14.78 -9.09
C ILE A 466 -10.33 15.76 -8.72
N ASP A 467 -11.53 15.54 -9.26
CA ASP A 467 -12.76 16.05 -8.64
C ASP A 467 -13.10 15.18 -7.43
N TRP A 468 -12.90 15.70 -6.22
CA TRP A 468 -13.09 14.93 -4.98
C TRP A 468 -14.51 14.39 -4.79
N ARG A 469 -15.53 15.11 -5.28
CA ARG A 469 -16.92 14.64 -5.17
C ARG A 469 -17.14 13.47 -6.10
N GLU A 470 -16.78 13.61 -7.37
CA GLU A 470 -16.91 12.55 -8.36
C GLU A 470 -16.08 11.33 -7.97
N TYR A 471 -14.81 11.56 -7.61
CA TYR A 471 -13.88 10.50 -7.25
C TYR A 471 -14.35 9.74 -6.01
N LEU A 472 -14.62 10.40 -4.88
CA LEU A 472 -14.99 9.69 -3.66
C LEU A 472 -16.40 9.07 -3.75
N CYS A 473 -17.37 9.79 -4.32
CA CYS A 473 -18.77 9.38 -4.28
C CYS A 473 -19.11 8.38 -5.40
N ARG A 474 -18.69 8.64 -6.64
CA ARG A 474 -19.15 7.87 -7.81
C ARG A 474 -18.13 6.86 -8.31
N ILE A 475 -16.85 7.17 -8.20
CA ILE A 475 -15.77 6.28 -8.70
C ILE A 475 -15.35 5.30 -7.59
N HIS A 476 -14.89 5.83 -6.46
CA HIS A 476 -14.28 5.06 -5.38
C HIS A 476 -15.31 4.23 -4.61
N MET A 477 -16.44 4.79 -4.17
CA MET A 477 -17.48 4.00 -3.48
C MET A 477 -18.08 2.91 -4.37
N ALA A 478 -18.33 3.20 -5.65
CA ALA A 478 -18.79 2.19 -6.61
C ALA A 478 -17.73 1.11 -6.85
N GLY A 479 -16.46 1.53 -6.97
CA GLY A 479 -15.31 0.65 -7.08
C GLY A 479 -15.13 -0.28 -5.89
N LEU A 480 -15.22 0.26 -4.66
CA LEU A 480 -15.18 -0.50 -3.42
C LEU A 480 -16.30 -1.54 -3.37
N ASN A 481 -17.53 -1.13 -3.71
CA ASN A 481 -18.67 -2.04 -3.80
C ASN A 481 -18.40 -3.16 -4.81
N ARG A 482 -17.93 -2.82 -6.01
CA ARG A 482 -17.77 -3.76 -7.13
C ARG A 482 -16.60 -4.73 -6.99
N TYR A 483 -15.41 -4.20 -6.67
CA TYR A 483 -14.14 -4.92 -6.81
C TYR A 483 -13.59 -5.45 -5.49
N ALA A 484 -13.70 -4.68 -4.40
CA ALA A 484 -13.11 -5.08 -3.11
C ALA A 484 -14.03 -6.00 -2.28
N LEU A 485 -15.34 -5.83 -2.41
CA LEU A 485 -16.32 -6.53 -1.57
C LEU A 485 -16.94 -7.73 -2.28
N ARG A 486 -17.02 -8.84 -1.55
CA ARG A 486 -17.73 -10.04 -1.99
C ARG A 486 -19.24 -9.88 -1.80
N PRO A 487 -20.07 -10.48 -2.67
CA PRO A 487 -21.50 -10.61 -2.42
C PRO A 487 -21.77 -11.29 -1.08
N ARG A 488 -22.83 -10.88 -0.40
CA ARG A 488 -23.26 -11.53 0.83
C ARG A 488 -23.81 -12.92 0.50
N VAL A 489 -23.26 -13.96 1.12
CA VAL A 489 -23.91 -15.27 1.17
C VAL A 489 -25.16 -15.11 2.04
N ALA A 490 -26.34 -15.35 1.48
CA ALA A 490 -27.58 -15.37 2.26
C ALA A 490 -27.42 -16.39 3.40
N LYS A 491 -27.78 -16.02 4.62
CA LYS A 491 -27.94 -17.02 5.69
C LYS A 491 -29.03 -17.99 5.22
N PRO A 492 -28.88 -19.32 5.38
CA PRO A 492 -30.00 -20.23 5.21
C PRO A 492 -31.15 -19.71 6.06
N VAL A 493 -32.34 -19.64 5.46
CA VAL A 493 -33.57 -19.37 6.21
C VAL A 493 -33.72 -20.55 7.16
N GLU A 494 -33.58 -20.31 8.47
CA GLU A 494 -34.03 -21.30 9.46
C GLU A 494 -35.54 -21.43 9.24
N GLU A 495 -35.96 -22.60 8.73
CA GLU A 495 -37.38 -22.95 8.64
C GLU A 495 -37.97 -22.80 10.05
N GLU A 496 -38.93 -21.88 10.18
CA GLU A 496 -39.77 -21.81 11.36
C GLU A 496 -40.43 -23.18 11.52
N VAL A 497 -39.95 -23.94 12.51
CA VAL A 497 -40.62 -25.16 12.97
C VAL A 497 -41.98 -24.72 13.51
N SER A 498 -42.99 -24.82 12.63
CA SER A 498 -44.41 -24.70 12.96
C SER A 498 -44.71 -25.61 14.15
N ALA A 499 -44.90 -25.00 15.31
CA ALA A 499 -45.44 -25.69 16.48
C ALA A 499 -46.83 -26.24 16.13
N ALA A 500 -46.95 -27.57 16.06
CA ALA A 500 -48.23 -28.24 15.94
C ALA A 500 -49.08 -27.96 17.20
N PRO A 501 -50.39 -27.70 17.06
CA PRO A 501 -51.25 -27.44 18.19
C PRO A 501 -51.49 -28.73 18.99
N ILE A 502 -51.19 -28.66 20.29
CA ILE A 502 -51.56 -29.69 21.27
C ILE A 502 -53.10 -29.71 21.35
N THR A 503 -53.70 -30.82 20.95
CA THR A 503 -55.12 -31.09 21.21
C THR A 503 -55.21 -31.92 22.48
N ILE A 504 -56.05 -31.48 23.40
CA ILE A 504 -56.31 -32.06 24.74
C ILE A 504 -56.90 -33.46 24.62
#